data_AF-A0A7X4HZD7-F1
#
_entry.id   AF-A0A7X4HZD7-F1
#
_cell.length_a   1.000
_cell.length_b   1.000
_cell.length_c   1.000
_cell.angle_alpha   90.00
_cell.angle_beta   90.00
_cell.angle_gamma   90.00
#
_symmetry.space_group_name_H-M   'P 1'
#
loop_
_entity.id
_entity.type
_entity.pdbx_description
1 polymer ?
#
loop_
_entity_poly.entity_id
_entity_poly.type
_entity_poly.pdbx_seq_one_letter_code
_entity_poly.pdbx_strand_id
1 'polypeptide(L)'
;MKTVGEDAVVRSVESALEGGPTEIVACPSCGSDGVESSCPSCGQRASSLHTPITEFVRETLDGLFSFDSRVWRTLITLFLHPGLLTVDYWEGRGARSVAPLRLYALTYLGDDTPGETDNLHFPGIGEEATRLLVAERRAGLLGIDTASIDHGQSTDFIAHQMGAAAGVPNLENVADLSGLPPTGFLLAALPMKIAGGTGAPVRIVALIPPS
;
A
#
# COMPACT_ATOMS: atom_id res chain seq x y z
N MET A 1 -27.54 -38.58 24.34
CA MET A 1 -26.09 -38.28 24.36
C MET A 1 -25.87 -37.10 23.44
N LYS A 2 -26.05 -35.87 23.96
CA LYS A 2 -25.88 -34.62 23.20
C LYS A 2 -24.43 -34.15 23.35
N THR A 3 -23.89 -33.66 22.24
CA THR A 3 -22.48 -33.37 21.94
C THR A 3 -21.96 -32.18 22.76
N VAL A 4 -21.00 -32.46 23.65
CA VAL A 4 -20.29 -31.48 24.50
C VAL A 4 -19.40 -30.50 23.69
N GLY A 5 -19.30 -30.68 22.36
CA GLY A 5 -18.41 -29.91 21.48
C GLY A 5 -19.01 -28.64 20.85
N GLU A 6 -20.33 -28.56 20.63
CA GLU A 6 -20.96 -27.37 20.02
C GLU A 6 -21.04 -26.21 21.02
N ASP A 7 -21.37 -26.49 22.27
CA ASP A 7 -21.50 -25.47 23.32
C ASP A 7 -20.16 -24.77 23.66
N ALA A 8 -19.03 -25.44 23.44
CA ALA A 8 -17.70 -24.88 23.70
C ALA A 8 -17.26 -23.92 22.59
N VAL A 9 -17.55 -24.26 21.33
CA VAL A 9 -17.24 -23.40 20.17
C VAL A 9 -18.14 -22.18 20.15
N VAL A 10 -19.44 -22.35 20.44
CA VAL A 10 -20.40 -21.24 20.50
C VAL A 10 -20.02 -20.23 21.59
N ARG A 11 -19.59 -20.68 22.78
CA ARG A 11 -19.13 -19.77 23.86
C ARG A 11 -17.86 -19.00 23.51
N SER A 12 -16.92 -19.62 22.78
CA SER A 12 -15.71 -18.91 22.31
C SER A 12 -16.01 -17.89 21.22
N VAL A 13 -17.02 -18.13 20.39
CA VAL A 13 -17.46 -17.18 19.35
C VAL A 13 -18.29 -16.05 19.97
N GLU A 14 -19.17 -16.33 20.92
CA GLU A 14 -19.94 -15.30 21.66
C GLU A 14 -19.01 -14.38 22.47
N SER A 15 -17.99 -14.94 23.14
CA SER A 15 -16.95 -14.16 23.84
C SER A 15 -16.10 -13.27 22.91
N ALA A 16 -16.03 -13.57 21.61
CA ALA A 16 -15.31 -12.75 20.63
C ALA A 16 -16.20 -11.67 19.99
N LEU A 17 -17.53 -11.80 20.10
CA LEU A 17 -18.51 -10.88 19.52
C LEU A 17 -19.09 -9.90 20.56
N GLU A 18 -19.10 -10.27 21.84
CA GLU A 18 -19.40 -9.36 22.94
C GLU A 18 -18.12 -8.60 23.32
N GLY A 19 -18.02 -7.33 22.91
CA GLY A 19 -16.90 -6.45 23.21
C GLY A 19 -16.47 -6.54 24.68
N GLY A 20 -15.32 -7.18 24.89
CA GLY A 20 -14.72 -7.38 26.20
C GLY A 20 -14.39 -6.05 26.89
N PRO A 21 -14.34 -6.03 28.23
CA PRO A 21 -14.26 -4.82 29.01
C PRO A 21 -12.98 -4.04 28.68
N THR A 22 -13.10 -2.72 28.78
CA THR A 22 -12.02 -1.72 28.83
C THR A 22 -10.95 -2.13 29.85
N GLU A 23 -10.03 -3.00 29.44
CA GLU A 23 -8.84 -3.32 30.21
C GLU A 23 -7.85 -2.18 29.98
N ILE A 24 -7.34 -1.59 31.06
CA ILE A 24 -6.31 -0.55 30.98
C ILE A 24 -5.02 -1.25 30.52
N VAL A 25 -4.83 -1.31 29.21
CA VAL A 25 -3.64 -1.91 28.59
C VAL A 25 -2.51 -0.88 28.63
N ALA A 26 -1.35 -1.29 29.16
CA ALA A 26 -0.14 -0.49 29.11
C ALA A 26 0.24 -0.19 27.64
N CYS A 27 0.60 1.05 27.34
CA CYS A 27 0.89 1.47 25.97
C CYS A 27 2.02 0.64 25.34
N PRO A 28 1.84 0.03 24.14
CA PRO A 28 2.87 -0.79 23.49
C PRO A 28 4.18 -0.05 23.18
N SER A 29 4.13 1.26 22.92
CA SER A 29 5.30 2.04 22.52
C SER A 29 6.09 2.69 23.68
N CYS A 30 5.44 2.94 24.83
CA CYS A 30 6.08 3.65 25.95
C CYS A 30 5.77 3.08 27.33
N GLY A 31 4.86 2.12 27.45
CA GLY A 31 4.51 1.45 28.71
C GLY A 31 3.70 2.27 29.70
N SER A 32 3.12 3.41 29.30
CA SER A 32 2.26 4.19 30.20
C SER A 32 0.89 3.53 30.38
N ASP A 33 0.39 3.53 31.61
CA ASP A 33 -0.96 3.06 31.96
C ASP A 33 -2.02 4.08 31.51
N GLY A 34 -3.23 3.62 31.18
CA GLY A 34 -4.38 4.49 30.92
C GLY A 34 -4.61 4.89 29.47
N VAL A 35 -4.52 3.96 28.51
CA VAL A 35 -4.84 4.25 27.10
C VAL A 35 -6.30 3.88 26.79
N GLU A 36 -7.18 4.87 26.69
CA GLU A 36 -8.58 4.66 26.25
C GLU A 36 -8.70 4.72 24.72
N SER A 37 -8.07 5.70 24.07
CA SER A 37 -8.13 5.93 22.61
C SER A 37 -6.84 6.50 22.02
N SER A 38 -6.13 7.33 22.78
CA SER A 38 -4.77 7.77 22.47
C SER A 38 -3.93 7.93 23.73
N CYS A 39 -2.68 7.48 23.69
CA CYS A 39 -1.74 7.59 24.79
C CYS A 39 -1.30 9.07 24.98
N PRO A 40 -1.48 9.66 26.17
CA PRO A 40 -1.11 11.05 26.42
C PRO A 40 0.41 11.28 26.51
N SER A 41 1.21 10.22 26.73
CA SER A 41 2.66 10.32 26.88
C SER A 41 3.41 10.27 25.54
N CYS A 42 3.02 9.36 24.63
CA CYS A 42 3.70 9.20 23.34
C CYS A 42 2.79 9.45 22.11
N GLY A 43 1.50 9.73 22.32
CA GLY A 43 0.55 10.01 21.24
C GLY A 43 0.06 8.79 20.46
N GLN A 44 0.38 7.57 20.89
CA GLN A 44 -0.07 6.34 20.22
C GLN A 44 -1.60 6.23 20.26
N ARG A 45 -2.27 6.18 19.09
CA ARG A 45 -3.68 5.80 19.02
C ARG A 45 -3.85 4.30 19.29
N ALA A 46 -4.94 3.93 19.97
CA ALA A 46 -5.33 2.55 20.18
C ALA A 46 -5.91 1.98 18.87
N SER A 47 -5.04 1.66 17.91
CA SER A 47 -5.45 1.08 16.63
C SER A 47 -5.38 -0.45 16.71
N SER A 48 -6.52 -1.13 16.59
CA SER A 48 -6.56 -2.56 16.34
C SER A 48 -6.17 -2.85 14.89
N LEU A 49 -5.27 -3.80 14.66
CA LEU A 49 -4.72 -4.18 13.35
C LEU A 49 -5.76 -4.64 12.30
N HIS A 50 -7.04 -4.76 12.70
CA HIS A 50 -8.17 -5.18 11.88
C HIS A 50 -9.13 -4.03 11.51
N THR A 51 -8.65 -2.79 11.43
CA THR A 51 -9.46 -1.69 10.90
C THR A 51 -9.74 -1.90 9.40
N PRO A 52 -10.95 -1.55 8.93
CA PRO A 52 -11.28 -1.60 7.50
C PRO A 52 -10.35 -0.66 6.72
N ILE A 53 -10.09 -1.00 5.45
CA ILE A 53 -9.19 -0.26 4.54
C ILE A 53 -9.50 1.25 4.52
N THR A 54 -10.77 1.63 4.63
CA THR A 54 -11.21 3.03 4.65
C THR A 54 -10.76 3.78 5.91
N GLU A 55 -10.73 3.12 7.05
CA GLU A 55 -10.32 3.69 8.32
C GLU A 55 -8.79 3.77 8.38
N PHE A 56 -8.09 2.76 7.88
CA PHE A 56 -6.64 2.81 7.66
C PHE A 56 -6.20 3.96 6.74
N VAL A 57 -6.92 4.19 5.63
CA VAL A 57 -6.67 5.33 4.73
C VAL A 57 -6.94 6.66 5.43
N ARG A 58 -8.00 6.78 6.23
CA ARG A 58 -8.30 8.01 7.00
C ARG A 58 -7.25 8.28 8.07
N GLU A 59 -6.85 7.28 8.84
CA GLU A 59 -5.80 7.40 9.85
C GLU A 59 -4.45 7.81 9.23
N THR A 60 -4.17 7.30 8.02
CA THR A 60 -3.01 7.72 7.24
C THR A 60 -3.10 9.18 6.81
N LEU A 61 -4.25 9.61 6.26
CA LEU A 61 -4.46 11.00 5.84
C LEU A 61 -4.36 11.97 7.04
N ASP A 62 -4.88 11.60 8.20
CA ASP A 62 -4.74 12.35 9.45
C ASP A 62 -3.27 12.49 9.88
N GLY A 63 -2.47 11.45 9.67
CA GLY A 63 -1.03 11.41 9.99
C GLY A 63 -0.14 12.11 8.95
N LEU A 64 -0.69 12.50 7.81
CA LEU A 64 0.04 13.15 6.70
C LEU A 64 0.43 14.60 7.03
N PHE A 65 -0.38 15.29 7.84
CA PHE A 65 -0.21 16.73 8.11
C PHE A 65 0.85 17.09 9.17
N SER A 66 1.56 16.14 9.79
CA SER A 66 2.54 16.45 10.84
C SER A 66 3.99 16.26 10.37
N PHE A 67 4.66 17.29 9.86
CA PHE A 67 6.11 17.22 9.65
C PHE A 67 6.81 17.13 11.02
N ASP A 68 7.38 15.95 11.34
CA ASP A 68 7.91 15.62 12.67
C ASP A 68 9.28 14.95 12.55
N SER A 69 10.10 15.10 13.60
CA SER A 69 11.31 14.31 13.89
C SER A 69 11.16 12.79 13.68
N ARG A 70 9.93 12.28 13.74
CA ARG A 70 9.57 10.89 13.41
C ARG A 70 9.93 10.51 11.99
N VAL A 71 9.83 11.42 11.01
CA VAL A 71 10.20 11.16 9.61
C VAL A 71 11.68 10.78 9.53
N TRP A 72 12.55 11.62 10.08
CA TRP A 72 13.99 11.36 10.01
C TRP A 72 14.37 10.08 10.77
N ARG A 73 13.77 9.86 11.93
CA ARG A 73 14.01 8.64 12.71
C ARG A 73 13.54 7.38 11.97
N THR A 74 12.40 7.45 11.31
CA THR A 74 11.84 6.34 10.51
C THR A 74 12.75 6.03 9.33
N LEU A 75 13.22 7.04 8.60
CA LEU A 75 14.14 6.85 7.47
C LEU A 75 15.48 6.25 7.93
N ILE A 76 16.03 6.72 9.05
CA ILE A 76 17.27 6.14 9.64
C ILE A 76 17.03 4.67 10.03
N THR A 77 15.91 4.35 10.68
CA THR A 77 15.58 2.98 11.04
C THR A 77 15.36 2.10 9.81
N LEU A 78 14.68 2.60 8.78
CA LEU A 78 14.48 1.89 7.52
C LEU A 78 15.82 1.54 6.86
N PHE A 79 16.78 2.46 6.87
CA PHE A 79 18.08 2.27 6.23
C PHE A 79 19.04 1.40 7.06
N LEU A 80 19.10 1.60 8.39
CA LEU A 80 20.06 0.92 9.25
C LEU A 80 19.56 -0.43 9.81
N HIS A 81 18.24 -0.60 9.93
CA HIS A 81 17.61 -1.81 10.49
C HIS A 81 16.41 -2.24 9.63
N PRO A 82 16.64 -2.69 8.38
CA PRO A 82 15.58 -3.07 7.48
C PRO A 82 14.72 -4.19 8.10
N GLY A 83 13.43 -3.93 8.29
CA GLY A 83 12.46 -4.86 8.89
C GLY A 83 12.01 -4.52 10.31
N LEU A 84 12.73 -3.67 11.06
CA LEU A 84 12.31 -3.28 12.41
C LEU A 84 10.98 -2.52 12.40
N LEU A 85 10.78 -1.64 11.41
CA LEU A 85 9.53 -0.90 11.23
C LEU A 85 8.33 -1.83 11.00
N THR A 86 8.54 -2.94 10.28
CA THR A 86 7.49 -3.93 10.02
C THR A 86 7.11 -4.67 11.30
N VAL A 87 8.11 -5.05 12.11
CA VAL A 87 7.88 -5.68 13.42
C VAL A 87 7.19 -4.72 14.37
N ASP A 88 7.65 -3.48 14.46
CA ASP A 88 7.02 -2.43 15.26
C ASP A 88 5.57 -2.18 14.82
N TYR A 89 5.29 -2.15 13.51
CA TYR A 89 3.93 -2.02 13.00
C TYR A 89 3.05 -3.21 13.39
N TRP A 90 3.55 -4.44 13.22
CA TRP A 90 2.83 -5.67 13.56
C TRP A 90 2.54 -5.79 15.05
N GLU A 91 3.47 -5.36 15.89
CA GLU A 91 3.35 -5.36 17.35
C GLU A 91 2.63 -4.10 17.88
N GLY A 92 2.08 -3.27 16.99
CA GLY A 92 1.32 -2.08 17.35
C GLY A 92 2.16 -0.95 17.95
N ARG A 93 3.48 -0.95 17.80
CA ARG A 93 4.41 0.09 18.27
C ARG A 93 4.61 1.23 17.26
N GLY A 94 3.51 1.83 16.82
CA GLY A 94 3.51 2.86 15.78
C GLY A 94 3.86 4.29 16.22
N ALA A 95 3.98 4.58 17.53
CA ALA A 95 4.08 5.96 18.01
C ALA A 95 5.30 6.72 17.50
N ARG A 96 6.39 5.99 17.24
CA ARG A 96 7.71 6.54 16.88
C ARG A 96 7.98 6.52 15.37
N SER A 97 7.13 5.83 14.62
CA SER A 97 7.28 5.58 13.20
C SER A 97 6.24 6.38 12.42
N VAL A 98 6.63 6.85 11.24
CA VAL A 98 5.68 7.42 10.29
C VAL A 98 4.74 6.33 9.79
N ALA A 99 3.47 6.67 9.56
CA ALA A 99 2.49 5.75 8.99
C ALA A 99 3.02 5.14 7.68
N PRO A 100 2.83 3.83 7.44
CA PRO A 100 3.46 3.14 6.30
C PRO A 100 3.19 3.79 4.93
N LEU A 101 1.94 4.24 4.69
CA LEU A 101 1.55 4.89 3.45
C LEU A 101 2.19 6.28 3.27
N ARG A 102 2.37 7.03 4.36
CA ARG A 102 3.09 8.30 4.32
C ARG A 102 4.57 8.10 4.05
N LEU A 103 5.17 7.09 4.69
CA LEU A 103 6.55 6.72 4.43
C LEU A 103 6.74 6.30 2.97
N TYR A 104 5.80 5.53 2.42
CA TYR A 104 5.75 5.20 1.00
C TYR A 104 5.66 6.48 0.14
N ALA A 105 4.73 7.39 0.43
CA ALA A 105 4.62 8.65 -0.33
C ALA A 105 5.95 9.45 -0.33
N LEU A 106 6.55 9.68 0.84
CA LEU A 106 7.83 10.39 0.96
C LEU A 106 8.99 9.70 0.23
N THR A 107 9.14 8.39 0.39
CA THR A 107 10.33 7.66 -0.10
C THR A 107 10.22 7.20 -1.53
N TYR A 108 9.02 6.85 -1.97
CA TYR A 108 8.77 6.24 -3.28
C TYR A 108 8.15 7.24 -4.26
N LEU A 109 7.17 8.03 -3.82
CA LEU A 109 6.57 9.05 -4.67
C LEU A 109 7.38 10.35 -4.69
N GLY A 110 8.17 10.61 -3.65
CA GLY A 110 9.03 11.80 -3.52
C GLY A 110 8.38 12.96 -2.77
N ASP A 111 7.08 12.90 -2.51
CA ASP A 111 6.31 13.90 -1.78
C ASP A 111 5.09 13.23 -1.11
N ASP A 112 4.63 13.78 0.01
CA ASP A 112 3.46 13.30 0.75
C ASP A 112 2.30 14.29 0.80
N THR A 113 2.34 15.36 0.00
CA THR A 113 1.29 16.38 -0.04
C THR A 113 0.10 15.88 -0.88
N PRO A 114 -1.10 15.76 -0.31
CA PRO A 114 -2.25 15.23 -1.03
C PRO A 114 -2.62 16.08 -2.24
N GLY A 115 -2.77 15.45 -3.40
CA GLY A 115 -3.30 16.11 -4.59
C GLY A 115 -2.32 17.08 -5.26
N GLU A 116 -1.07 17.15 -4.81
CA GLU A 116 0.00 17.92 -5.46
C GLU A 116 0.89 16.96 -6.25
N THR A 117 0.95 17.15 -7.57
CA THR A 117 1.80 16.35 -8.47
C THR A 117 3.17 16.98 -8.68
N ASP A 118 3.33 18.26 -8.34
CA ASP A 118 4.50 19.09 -8.68
C ASP A 118 5.81 18.55 -8.12
N ASN A 119 5.76 17.81 -7.01
CA ASN A 119 6.93 17.27 -6.30
C ASN A 119 7.08 15.75 -6.45
N LEU A 120 6.23 15.10 -7.26
CA LEU A 120 6.31 13.66 -7.46
C LEU A 120 7.49 13.31 -8.38
N HIS A 121 8.33 12.36 -7.97
CA HIS A 121 9.56 12.01 -8.66
C HIS A 121 9.68 10.51 -8.92
N PHE A 122 9.18 10.09 -10.08
CA PHE A 122 9.40 8.75 -10.64
C PHE A 122 9.33 8.81 -12.18
N PRO A 123 10.03 7.90 -12.88
CA PRO A 123 10.00 7.84 -14.34
C PRO A 123 8.65 7.33 -14.86
N GLY A 124 8.34 7.70 -16.10
CA GLY A 124 7.20 7.22 -16.88
C GLY A 124 7.58 6.97 -18.34
N ILE A 125 6.62 6.51 -19.14
CA ILE A 125 6.76 6.26 -20.57
C ILE A 125 6.52 7.57 -21.30
N GLY A 126 7.54 8.07 -22.02
CA GLY A 126 7.41 9.30 -22.79
C GLY A 126 6.39 9.20 -23.93
N GLU A 127 5.87 10.33 -24.41
CA GLU A 127 4.89 10.40 -25.50
C GLU A 127 5.36 9.65 -26.76
N GLU A 128 6.61 9.87 -27.18
CA GLU A 128 7.20 9.22 -28.35
C GLU A 128 7.24 7.70 -28.21
N ALA A 129 7.66 7.22 -27.03
CA ALA A 129 7.71 5.79 -26.73
C ALA A 129 6.31 5.18 -26.69
N THR A 130 5.34 5.89 -26.10
CA THR A 130 3.95 5.46 -26.08
C THR A 130 3.39 5.36 -27.50
N ARG A 131 3.67 6.35 -28.37
CA ARG A 131 3.26 6.33 -29.78
C ARG A 131 3.81 5.11 -30.50
N LEU A 132 5.12 4.85 -30.34
CA LEU A 132 5.78 3.70 -30.94
C LEU A 132 5.16 2.38 -30.47
N LEU A 133 4.97 2.22 -29.15
CA LEU A 133 4.45 0.97 -28.56
C LEU A 133 2.99 0.72 -28.95
N VAL A 134 2.15 1.75 -28.89
CA VAL A 134 0.71 1.63 -29.10
C VAL A 134 0.37 1.64 -30.59
N ALA A 135 0.79 2.68 -31.33
CA ALA A 135 0.34 2.88 -32.71
C ALA A 135 1.11 2.01 -33.71
N GLU A 136 2.43 1.89 -33.56
CA GLU A 136 3.26 1.16 -34.52
C GLU A 136 3.44 -0.31 -34.15
N ARG A 137 3.72 -0.60 -32.88
CA ARG A 137 3.99 -1.98 -32.40
C ARG A 137 2.75 -2.72 -31.94
N ARG A 138 1.62 -2.03 -31.75
CA ARG A 138 0.34 -2.63 -31.31
C ARG A 138 0.50 -3.46 -30.04
N ALA A 139 1.21 -2.91 -29.05
CA ALA A 139 1.36 -3.54 -27.75
C ALA A 139 -0.03 -3.81 -27.14
N GLY A 140 -0.24 -5.03 -26.63
CA GLY A 140 -1.51 -5.40 -26.02
C GLY A 140 -1.70 -4.90 -24.59
N LEU A 141 -0.62 -4.41 -23.96
CA LEU A 141 -0.59 -3.90 -22.58
C LEU A 141 0.68 -3.06 -22.38
N LEU A 142 0.60 -2.00 -21.57
CA LEU A 142 1.76 -1.24 -21.08
C LEU A 142 2.02 -1.60 -19.61
N GLY A 143 3.27 -1.76 -19.20
CA GLY A 143 3.60 -2.10 -17.82
C GLY A 143 4.79 -1.29 -17.32
N ILE A 144 4.74 -0.85 -16.06
CA ILE A 144 5.82 -0.12 -15.41
C ILE A 144 5.93 -0.47 -13.92
N ASP A 145 7.13 -0.39 -13.37
CA ASP A 145 7.45 -0.64 -11.96
C ASP A 145 7.31 0.60 -11.05
N THR A 146 6.79 1.70 -11.61
CA THR A 146 6.51 2.95 -10.91
C THR A 146 5.03 3.14 -10.61
N ALA A 147 4.71 4.20 -9.87
CA ALA A 147 3.35 4.53 -9.45
C ALA A 147 2.39 4.84 -10.60
N SER A 148 2.91 5.23 -11.77
CA SER A 148 2.13 5.61 -12.94
C SER A 148 2.93 5.37 -14.22
N ILE A 149 2.24 5.07 -15.33
CA ILE A 149 2.87 5.01 -16.66
C ILE A 149 3.28 6.38 -17.20
N ASP A 150 2.79 7.47 -16.60
CA ASP A 150 3.28 8.82 -16.85
C ASP A 150 4.32 9.22 -15.80
N HIS A 151 5.17 10.20 -16.12
CA HIS A 151 6.15 10.70 -15.17
C HIS A 151 5.47 11.43 -14.01
N GLY A 152 6.11 11.46 -12.83
CA GLY A 152 5.45 11.92 -11.60
C GLY A 152 4.79 13.30 -11.66
N GLN A 153 5.45 14.27 -12.29
CA GLN A 153 4.97 15.65 -12.40
C GLN A 153 3.99 15.87 -13.58
N SER A 154 3.60 14.81 -14.29
CA SER A 154 2.68 14.91 -15.41
C SER A 154 1.32 15.38 -14.92
N THR A 155 0.78 16.39 -15.62
CA THR A 155 -0.58 16.91 -15.41
C THR A 155 -1.51 16.60 -16.58
N ASP A 156 -0.93 16.18 -17.70
CA ASP A 156 -1.62 15.83 -18.93
C ASP A 156 -1.85 14.33 -19.08
N PHE A 157 -1.11 13.47 -18.37
CA PHE A 157 -1.25 12.01 -18.41
C PHE A 157 -1.27 11.46 -19.85
N ILE A 158 -0.33 11.93 -20.67
CA ILE A 158 -0.35 11.66 -22.11
C ILE A 158 -0.24 10.17 -22.43
N ALA A 159 0.53 9.40 -21.66
CA ALA A 159 0.66 7.97 -21.87
C ALA A 159 -0.66 7.24 -21.59
N HIS A 160 -1.35 7.61 -20.51
CA HIS A 160 -2.70 7.13 -20.22
C HIS A 160 -3.69 7.46 -21.33
N GLN A 161 -3.73 8.71 -21.78
CA GLN A 161 -4.67 9.14 -22.82
C GLN A 161 -4.47 8.35 -24.12
N MET A 162 -3.22 8.19 -24.55
CA MET A 162 -2.88 7.45 -25.77
C MET A 162 -3.20 5.96 -25.65
N GLY A 163 -2.87 5.33 -24.52
CA GLY A 163 -3.18 3.92 -24.25
C GLY A 163 -4.71 3.69 -24.22
N ALA A 164 -5.43 4.49 -23.46
CA ALA A 164 -6.89 4.40 -23.33
C ALA A 164 -7.61 4.64 -24.67
N ALA A 165 -7.18 5.64 -25.46
CA ALA A 165 -7.74 5.90 -26.79
C ALA A 165 -7.57 4.72 -27.75
N ALA A 166 -6.52 3.92 -27.58
CA ALA A 166 -6.25 2.72 -28.36
C ALA A 166 -6.84 1.43 -27.74
N GLY A 167 -7.50 1.51 -26.58
CA GLY A 167 -7.99 0.34 -25.84
C GLY A 167 -6.88 -0.54 -25.26
N VAL A 168 -5.69 0.02 -25.03
CA VAL A 168 -4.53 -0.68 -24.46
C VAL A 168 -4.51 -0.45 -22.94
N PRO A 169 -4.70 -1.50 -22.12
CA PRO A 169 -4.64 -1.39 -20.65
C PRO A 169 -3.20 -1.21 -20.15
N ASN A 170 -3.07 -0.76 -18.89
CA ASN A 170 -1.79 -0.61 -18.22
C ASN A 170 -1.67 -1.42 -16.91
N LEU A 171 -0.44 -1.65 -16.47
CA LEU A 171 -0.07 -2.21 -15.17
C LEU A 171 0.96 -1.30 -14.50
N GLU A 172 0.70 -0.93 -13.26
CA GLU A 172 1.51 -0.03 -12.45
C GLU A 172 1.99 -0.75 -11.19
N ASN A 173 3.06 -0.24 -10.57
CA ASN A 173 3.70 -0.83 -9.40
C ASN A 173 4.10 -2.31 -9.62
N VAL A 174 4.52 -2.66 -10.84
CA VAL A 174 5.00 -4.02 -11.14
C VAL A 174 6.32 -4.27 -10.42
N ALA A 175 6.38 -5.30 -9.58
CA ALA A 175 7.59 -5.64 -8.83
C ALA A 175 8.36 -6.81 -9.44
N ASP A 176 9.61 -6.99 -9.00
CA ASP A 176 10.43 -8.19 -9.24
C ASP A 176 10.72 -8.51 -10.72
N LEU A 177 10.94 -7.48 -11.53
CA LEU A 177 11.23 -7.62 -12.96
C LEU A 177 12.61 -8.23 -13.26
N SER A 178 13.53 -8.25 -12.29
CA SER A 178 14.93 -8.70 -12.47
C SER A 178 15.05 -10.19 -12.79
N GLY A 179 14.05 -10.98 -12.41
CA GLY A 179 13.99 -12.43 -12.71
C GLY A 179 13.45 -12.76 -14.11
N LEU A 180 12.97 -11.77 -14.87
CA LEU A 180 12.33 -12.00 -16.16
C LEU A 180 13.33 -11.93 -17.34
N PRO A 181 13.24 -12.84 -18.32
CA PRO A 181 13.92 -12.65 -19.58
C PRO A 181 13.28 -11.48 -20.35
N PRO A 182 14.03 -10.75 -21.20
CA PRO A 182 13.47 -9.63 -21.97
C PRO A 182 12.28 -10.01 -22.87
N THR A 183 12.21 -11.27 -23.31
CA THR A 183 11.13 -11.82 -24.16
C THR A 183 10.91 -13.29 -23.86
N GLY A 184 9.75 -13.81 -24.27
CA GLY A 184 9.49 -15.26 -24.28
C GLY A 184 8.84 -15.80 -23.00
N PHE A 185 8.37 -14.94 -22.10
CA PHE A 185 7.53 -15.33 -20.97
C PHE A 185 6.05 -15.07 -21.24
N LEU A 186 5.18 -15.76 -20.53
CA LEU A 186 3.74 -15.53 -20.55
C LEU A 186 3.35 -14.68 -19.33
N LEU A 187 2.65 -13.57 -19.56
CA LEU A 187 2.12 -12.72 -18.50
C LEU A 187 0.66 -13.07 -18.19
N ALA A 188 0.35 -13.28 -16.92
CA ALA A 188 -1.01 -13.37 -16.41
C ALA A 188 -1.28 -12.20 -15.45
N ALA A 189 -2.22 -11.34 -15.81
CA ALA A 189 -2.69 -10.22 -14.99
C ALA A 189 -4.22 -10.22 -15.00
N LEU A 190 -4.81 -10.76 -13.93
CA LEU A 190 -6.25 -10.97 -13.80
C LEU A 190 -6.85 -9.97 -12.78
N PRO A 191 -7.34 -8.80 -13.23
CA PRO A 191 -7.90 -7.80 -12.33
C PRO A 191 -9.17 -8.30 -11.64
N MET A 192 -9.42 -7.79 -10.43
CA MET A 192 -10.69 -8.03 -9.75
C MET A 192 -11.87 -7.48 -10.57
N LYS A 193 -12.99 -8.20 -10.60
CA LYS A 193 -14.20 -7.78 -11.31
C LYS A 193 -14.96 -6.72 -10.51
N ILE A 194 -14.58 -5.46 -10.71
CA ILE A 194 -15.24 -4.30 -10.09
C ILE A 194 -16.23 -3.70 -11.09
N ALA A 195 -17.52 -3.70 -10.76
CA ALA A 195 -18.56 -3.15 -11.62
C ALA A 195 -18.38 -1.63 -11.80
N GLY A 196 -18.28 -1.16 -13.05
CA GLY A 196 -18.03 0.25 -13.36
C GLY A 196 -16.63 0.75 -13.02
N GLY A 197 -15.70 -0.15 -12.64
CA GLY A 197 -14.32 0.23 -12.33
C GLY A 197 -13.53 0.64 -13.57
N THR A 198 -12.74 1.71 -13.45
CA THR A 198 -11.76 2.13 -14.47
C THR A 198 -10.44 1.38 -14.36
N GLY A 199 -10.20 0.74 -13.22
CA GLY A 199 -9.05 -0.10 -12.92
C GLY A 199 -9.34 -0.99 -11.71
N ALA A 200 -8.45 -1.93 -11.42
CA ALA A 200 -8.56 -2.78 -10.23
C ALA A 200 -7.19 -3.32 -9.81
N PRO A 201 -6.98 -3.57 -8.50
CA PRO A 201 -5.82 -4.34 -8.05
C PRO A 201 -5.77 -5.70 -8.73
N VAL A 202 -4.56 -6.17 -9.02
CA VAL A 202 -4.30 -7.39 -9.76
C VAL A 202 -3.10 -8.13 -9.19
N ARG A 203 -3.20 -9.47 -9.16
CA ARG A 203 -2.02 -10.32 -8.96
C ARG A 203 -1.39 -10.58 -10.32
N ILE A 204 -0.17 -10.07 -10.50
CA ILE A 204 0.62 -10.26 -11.71
C ILE A 204 1.51 -11.48 -11.51
N VAL A 205 1.50 -12.40 -12.48
CA VAL A 205 2.35 -13.59 -12.50
C VAL A 205 2.95 -13.74 -13.89
N ALA A 206 4.26 -14.04 -13.95
CA ALA A 206 4.93 -14.41 -15.18
C ALA A 206 5.28 -15.90 -15.17
N LEU A 207 5.00 -16.59 -16.26
CA LEU A 207 5.38 -17.98 -16.51
C LEU A 207 6.57 -17.97 -17.47
N ILE A 208 7.72 -18.40 -16.96
CA ILE A 208 8.98 -18.48 -17.73
C ILE A 208 9.11 -19.92 -18.27
N PRO A 209 9.20 -20.12 -19.59
CA PRO A 209 9.43 -21.45 -20.16
C PRO A 209 10.75 -22.05 -19.67
N PRO A 210 10.84 -23.39 -19.56
CA PRO A 210 12.10 -24.05 -19.30
C PRO A 210 13.12 -23.73 -20.41
N SER A 211 14.35 -23.43 -20.01
CA SER A 211 15.50 -23.16 -20.87
C SER A 211 16.04 -24.42 -21.55
#